data_AF-A0A4R6MS98-F1
#
_entry.id   AF-A0A4R6MS98-F1
#
_cell.length_a   1.000
_cell.length_b   1.000
_cell.length_c   1.000
_cell.angle_alpha   90.00
_cell.angle_beta   90.00
_cell.angle_gamma   90.00
#
_symmetry.space_group_name_H-M   'P 1'
#
loop_
_entity.id
_entity.type
_entity.pdbx_description
1 polymer ?
#
loop_
_entity_poly.entity_id
_entity_poly.type
_entity_poly.pdbx_seq_one_letter_code
_entity_poly.pdbx_strand_id
1 'polypeptide(L)' 'MKFYEKYPKLKQKSFLSKVLADTVFSTMSLEDQQVSKTKIVKIVNGILKDKELKGDQFFTN' A
#
# COMPACT_ATOMS: atom_id res chain seq x y z
N MET A 1 -9.31 21.30 -0.60
CA MET A 1 -9.29 20.05 -1.38
C MET A 1 -9.01 18.90 -0.44
N LYS A 2 -9.87 17.89 -0.39
CA LYS A 2 -9.61 16.67 0.39
C LYS A 2 -8.49 15.87 -0.29
N PHE A 3 -7.66 15.18 0.47
CA PHE A 3 -6.49 14.44 -0.05
C PHE A 3 -6.86 13.50 -1.22
N TYR A 4 -7.96 12.76 -1.09
CA TYR A 4 -8.44 11.85 -2.12
C TYR A 4 -9.13 12.52 -3.32
N GLU A 5 -9.48 13.80 -3.23
CA GLU A 5 -9.93 14.58 -4.40
C GLU A 5 -8.74 14.97 -5.27
N LYS A 6 -7.59 15.24 -4.65
CA LYS A 6 -6.34 15.52 -5.36
C LYS A 6 -5.71 14.25 -5.95
N TYR A 7 -5.87 13.11 -5.27
CA TYR A 7 -5.26 11.84 -5.65
C TYR A 7 -6.31 10.70 -5.76
N PRO A 8 -7.20 10.75 -6.76
CA PRO A 8 -8.29 9.79 -6.88
C PRO A 8 -7.81 8.34 -7.09
N LYS A 9 -6.64 8.16 -7.71
CA LYS A 9 -6.05 6.83 -7.94
C LYS A 9 -5.73 6.08 -6.64
N LEU A 10 -5.50 6.80 -5.53
CA LEU A 10 -5.24 6.16 -4.23
C LEU A 10 -6.46 5.43 -3.65
N LYS A 11 -7.66 5.70 -4.17
CA LYS A 11 -8.87 4.92 -3.84
C LYS A 11 -8.90 3.56 -4.52
N GLN A 12 -8.05 3.32 -5.53
CA GLN A 12 -7.96 2.02 -6.19
C GLN A 12 -7.00 1.12 -5.40
N LYS A 13 -7.53 0.00 -4.90
CA LYS A 13 -6.77 -0.95 -4.08
C LYS A 13 -5.49 -1.46 -4.73
N SER A 14 -5.57 -1.82 -6.01
CA SER A 14 -4.41 -2.30 -6.78
C SER A 14 -3.33 -1.23 -6.90
N PHE A 15 -3.72 0.03 -7.13
CA PHE A 15 -2.79 1.15 -7.23
C PHE A 15 -2.13 1.45 -5.87
N LEU A 16 -2.93 1.57 -4.81
CA LEU A 16 -2.41 1.84 -3.47
C LEU A 16 -1.48 0.73 -2.98
N SER A 17 -1.89 -0.54 -3.13
CA SER A 17 -1.06 -1.69 -2.76
C SER A 17 0.27 -1.69 -3.50
N LYS A 18 0.25 -1.42 -4.82
CA LYS A 18 1.48 -1.32 -5.62
C LYS A 18 2.40 -0.21 -5.13
N VAL A 19 1.86 1.00 -4.96
CA VAL A 19 2.65 2.15 -4.50
C VAL A 19 3.28 1.86 -3.13
N LEU A 20 2.51 1.34 -2.18
CA LEU A 20 3.03 0.99 -0.85
C LEU A 20 4.13 -0.08 -0.92
N ALA A 21 3.92 -1.15 -1.68
CA ALA A 21 4.90 -2.22 -1.81
C ALA A 21 6.19 -1.74 -2.50
N ASP A 22 6.07 -0.93 -3.56
CA ASP A 22 7.22 -0.38 -4.28
C ASP A 22 7.99 0.63 -3.40
N THR A 23 7.29 1.48 -2.65
CA THR A 23 7.91 2.44 -1.72
C THR A 23 8.66 1.72 -0.62
N VAL A 24 8.03 0.76 0.08
CA VAL A 24 8.69 0.00 1.16
C VAL A 24 9.89 -0.77 0.62
N PHE A 25 9.75 -1.46 -0.51
CA PHE A 25 10.87 -2.18 -1.13
C PHE A 25 12.03 -1.25 -1.48
N SER A 26 11.75 -0.08 -2.06
CA SER A 26 12.78 0.89 -2.44
C SER A 26 13.48 1.46 -1.22
N THR A 27 12.73 1.86 -0.19
CA THR A 27 13.32 2.38 1.06
C THR A 27 14.16 1.31 1.78
N MET A 28 13.69 0.07 1.86
CA MET A 28 14.48 -1.03 2.44
C MET A 28 15.76 -1.28 1.65
N SER A 29 15.71 -1.21 0.32
CA SER A 29 16.89 -1.37 -0.54
C SER A 29 17.92 -0.25 -0.33
N LEU A 30 17.47 0.99 -0.09
CA LEU A 30 18.34 2.12 0.22
C LEU A 30 19.06 1.96 1.57
N GLU A 31 18.42 1.26 2.52
CA GLU A 31 18.96 0.95 3.84
C GLU A 31 19.76 -0.39 3.86
N ASP A 32 20.16 -0.90 2.68
CA ASP A 32 20.85 -2.18 2.47
C ASP A 32 20.11 -3.41 3.06
N GLN A 33 18.78 -3.30 3.23
CA GLN A 33 17.95 -4.40 3.70
C GLN A 33 17.49 -5.25 2.53
N GLN A 34 18.15 -6.39 2.32
CA GLN A 34 17.76 -7.34 1.28
C GLN A 34 16.54 -8.17 1.68
N VAL A 35 15.36 -7.62 1.41
CA VAL A 35 14.08 -8.32 1.60
C VAL A 35 13.42 -8.58 0.26
N SER A 36 12.97 -9.82 0.05
CA SER A 36 12.31 -10.19 -1.21
C SER A 36 11.02 -9.38 -1.42
N LYS A 37 10.85 -8.86 -2.64
CA LYS A 37 9.67 -8.07 -3.00
C LYS A 37 8.36 -8.83 -2.76
N THR A 38 8.33 -10.14 -3.01
CA THR A 38 7.18 -11.01 -2.74
C THR A 38 6.78 -11.02 -1.26
N LYS A 39 7.76 -10.97 -0.33
CA LYS A 39 7.49 -10.90 1.10
C LYS A 39 6.86 -9.56 1.47
N ILE A 40 7.36 -8.47 0.92
CA ILE A 40 6.82 -7.11 1.13
C ILE A 40 5.38 -7.01 0.61
N VAL A 41 5.11 -7.51 -0.60
CA VAL A 41 3.75 -7.54 -1.17
C VAL A 41 2.77 -8.29 -0.26
N LYS A 42 3.18 -9.45 0.31
CA LYS A 42 2.34 -10.19 1.26
C LYS A 42 2.04 -9.38 2.53
N ILE A 43 3.05 -8.69 3.08
CA ILE A 43 2.89 -7.85 4.27
C ILE A 43 1.92 -6.71 3.98
N VAL A 44 2.14 -5.95 2.90
CA VAL A 44 1.29 -4.82 2.51
C VAL A 44 -0.15 -5.28 2.29
N ASN A 45 -0.37 -6.37 1.55
CA ASN A 45 -1.71 -6.90 1.30
C ASN A 45 -2.40 -7.37 2.59
N GLY A 46 -1.67 -7.97 3.53
CA GLY A 46 -2.19 -8.34 4.84
C GLY A 46 -2.68 -7.12 5.63
N ILE A 47 -1.85 -6.08 5.72
CA ILE A 47 -2.20 -4.84 6.43
C ILE A 47 -3.42 -4.15 5.80
N LEU A 48 -3.47 -4.05 4.47
CA LEU A 48 -4.61 -3.44 3.78
C LEU A 48 -5.91 -4.22 4.02
N LYS A 49 -5.85 -5.56 4.01
CA LYS A 49 -7.00 -6.40 4.31
C LYS A 49 -7.46 -6.23 5.76
N ASP A 50 -6.54 -6.18 6.72
CA ASP A 50 -6.87 -5.97 8.13
C ASP A 50 -7.50 -4.60 8.38
N LYS A 51 -7.05 -3.58 7.64
CA LYS A 51 -7.61 -2.23 7.70
C LYS A 51 -9.02 -2.16 7.12
N GLU A 52 -9.27 -2.82 5.99
CA GLU A 52 -10.62 -2.96 5.44
C GLU A 52 -11.57 -3.65 6.44
N LEU A 53 -11.13 -4.74 7.07
CA LEU A 53 -11.92 -5.49 8.04
C LEU A 53 -12.28 -4.67 9.29
N LYS A 54 -11.45 -3.69 9.65
CA LYS A 54 -11.67 -2.78 10.78
C LYS A 54 -12.60 -1.60 10.44
N GLY A 55 -13.14 -1.54 9.22
CA GLY A 55 -14.09 -0.52 8.81
C GLY A 55 -13.45 0.78 8.33
N ASP A 56 -12.11 0.84 8.21
CA ASP A 56 -11.44 1.97 7.56
C ASP A 56 -11.73 1.86 6.05
N GLN A 57 -12.79 2.54 5.57
CA GLN A 57 -13.14 2.63 4.15
C GLN A 57 -12.09 3.46 3.39
N PHE A 58 -10.90 2.89 3.18
CA PHE A 58 -9.85 3.45 2.34
C PHE A 58 -10.20 3.35 0.84
N PHE A 59 -11.00 2.36 0.47
CA PHE A 59 -11.35 2.07 -0.91
C PHE A 59 -12.82 2.37 -1.15
N THR A 60 -13.11 3.06 -2.26
CA THR A 60 -14.45 3.15 -2.82
C THR A 60 -14.57 2.10 -3.91
N ASN A 61 -15.63 1.30 -3.88
CA ASN A 61 -15.99 0.36 -4.95
C ASN A 61 -16.12 1.07 -6.30
#